data_AF-Q6AF40-F1
#
_entry.id   AF-Q6AF40-F1
#
_cell.length_a   1.000
_cell.length_b   1.000
_cell.length_c   1.000
_cell.angle_alpha   90.00
_cell.angle_beta   90.00
_cell.angle_gamma   90.00
#
_symmetry.space_group_name_H-M   'P 1'
#
loop_
_entity.id
_entity.type
_entity.pdbx_description
1 polymer ?
#
loop_
_entity_poly.entity_id
_entity_poly.type
_entity_poly.pdbx_seq_one_letter_code
_entity_poly.pdbx_strand_id
1 'polypeptide(L)'
;MGIAVLEAVNASLARDTIDWSKVHFWWGDERFVERESRDRNERQAREALLDYLDVPAENIHPFPAEDDIPDIDEAVRVFAAELEAFAPDGELFPKFDITFLGVGPDGHIASLFPDRPGIRETEATVIAEREAPKPPPQRLSLTRPVLNASDRIWLVLAGSDKASALGLALAGASYTEVPVAGAKGRKRTVFFVDLDAAVEVPENLIAPSY
;
A
#
# COMPACT_ATOMS: atom_id res chain seq x y z
N MET A 1 6.42 -3.54 9.29
CA MET A 1 5.50 -2.47 9.73
C MET A 1 4.08 -2.83 9.33
N GLY A 2 3.69 -2.83 8.03
CA GLY A 2 2.29 -2.97 7.59
C GLY A 2 1.46 -4.03 8.33
N ILE A 3 2.00 -5.25 8.44
CA ILE A 3 1.35 -6.37 9.14
C ILE A 3 1.14 -6.12 10.64
N ALA A 4 2.05 -5.43 11.32
CA ALA A 4 1.89 -5.09 12.74
C ALA A 4 0.71 -4.16 13.00
N VAL A 5 0.31 -3.34 12.02
CA VAL A 5 -0.94 -2.56 12.12
C VAL A 5 -2.16 -3.48 12.05
N LEU A 6 -2.13 -4.49 11.18
CA LEU A 6 -3.22 -5.47 11.09
C LEU A 6 -3.34 -6.29 12.37
N GLU A 7 -2.22 -6.71 12.96
CA GLU A 7 -2.18 -7.38 14.27
C GLU A 7 -2.75 -6.48 15.38
N ALA A 8 -2.38 -5.19 15.39
CA ALA A 8 -2.88 -4.22 16.35
C ALA A 8 -4.39 -3.96 16.19
N VAL A 9 -4.89 -3.93 14.95
CA VAL A 9 -6.34 -3.89 14.66
C VAL A 9 -7.00 -5.15 15.20
N ASN A 10 -6.42 -6.33 14.96
CA ASN A 10 -6.99 -7.60 15.42
C ASN A 10 -7.08 -7.69 16.96
N ALA A 11 -6.10 -7.13 17.67
CA ALA A 11 -6.07 -7.06 19.12
C ALA A 11 -6.99 -5.97 19.72
N SER A 12 -7.52 -5.06 18.90
CA SER A 12 -8.34 -3.94 19.36
C SER A 12 -9.80 -4.35 19.58
N LEU A 13 -10.38 -3.95 20.71
CA LEU A 13 -11.82 -4.11 20.96
C LEU A 13 -12.69 -3.34 19.94
N ALA A 14 -12.13 -2.32 19.30
CA ALA A 14 -12.83 -1.56 18.25
C ALA A 14 -13.03 -2.39 16.97
N ARG A 15 -12.28 -3.48 16.77
CA ARG A 15 -12.42 -4.38 15.62
C ARG A 15 -13.86 -4.88 15.46
N ASP A 16 -14.52 -5.20 16.57
CA ASP A 16 -15.87 -5.77 16.57
C ASP A 16 -16.97 -4.70 16.47
N THR A 17 -16.60 -3.42 16.33
CA THR A 17 -17.53 -2.31 16.06
C THR A 17 -17.75 -2.08 14.57
N ILE A 18 -16.98 -2.76 13.72
CA ILE A 18 -17.03 -2.63 12.26
C ILE A 18 -17.85 -3.77 11.67
N ASP A 19 -18.77 -3.44 10.76
CA ASP A 19 -19.47 -4.42 9.95
C ASP A 19 -18.60 -4.83 8.74
N TRP A 20 -17.77 -5.85 8.95
CA TRP A 20 -16.79 -6.34 7.99
C TRP A 20 -17.40 -6.89 6.69
N SER A 21 -18.69 -7.25 6.70
CA SER A 21 -19.40 -7.69 5.49
C SER A 21 -19.51 -6.61 4.42
N LYS A 22 -19.31 -5.34 4.79
CA LYS A 22 -19.37 -4.17 3.91
C LYS A 22 -18.00 -3.62 3.50
N VAL A 23 -16.92 -4.25 3.96
CA VAL A 23 -15.55 -3.77 3.74
C VAL A 23 -14.91 -4.59 2.63
N HIS A 24 -14.39 -3.90 1.61
CA HIS A 24 -13.55 -4.49 0.58
C HIS A 24 -12.07 -4.27 0.89
N PHE A 25 -11.26 -5.32 0.79
CA PHE A 25 -9.82 -5.29 0.99
C PHE A 25 -9.09 -5.44 -0.34
N TRP A 26 -8.17 -4.50 -0.58
CA TRP A 26 -7.31 -4.44 -1.75
C TRP A 26 -5.86 -4.28 -1.30
N TRP A 27 -4.92 -4.68 -2.14
CA TRP A 27 -3.49 -4.50 -1.89
C TRP A 27 -2.91 -3.38 -2.74
N GLY A 28 -2.06 -2.54 -2.14
CA GLY A 28 -1.31 -1.51 -2.86
C GLY A 28 -0.16 -2.09 -3.69
N ASP A 29 0.44 -3.18 -3.20
CA ASP A 29 1.41 -4.01 -3.92
C ASP A 29 1.42 -5.44 -3.38
N GLU A 30 2.02 -6.34 -4.14
CA GLU A 30 2.22 -7.73 -3.75
C GLU A 30 3.52 -8.28 -4.34
N ARG A 31 4.14 -9.20 -3.60
CA ARG A 31 5.29 -9.97 -4.05
C ARG A 31 4.75 -11.04 -5.00
N PHE A 32 5.24 -11.02 -6.23
CA PHE A 32 4.83 -11.97 -7.25
C PHE A 32 5.65 -13.25 -7.07
N VAL A 33 5.11 -14.13 -6.23
CA VAL A 33 5.65 -15.41 -5.81
C VAL A 33 4.47 -16.39 -5.64
N GLU A 34 4.77 -17.67 -5.44
CA GLU A 34 3.76 -18.71 -5.14
C GLU A 34 2.81 -18.31 -4.01
N ARG A 35 1.55 -18.76 -4.09
CA ARG A 35 0.46 -18.44 -3.17
C ARG A 35 0.80 -18.74 -1.71
N GLU A 36 1.44 -19.88 -1.49
CA GLU A 36 1.83 -20.35 -0.15
C GLU A 36 3.16 -19.73 0.32
N SER A 37 3.79 -18.83 -0.43
CA SER A 37 5.02 -18.19 0.00
C SER A 37 4.78 -17.29 1.22
N ARG A 38 5.72 -17.32 2.17
CA ARG A 38 5.72 -16.42 3.32
C ARG A 38 5.97 -14.96 2.95
N ASP A 39 6.47 -14.70 1.74
CA ASP A 39 6.74 -13.33 1.26
C ASP A 39 5.50 -12.60 0.74
N ARG A 40 4.36 -13.31 0.59
CA ARG A 40 3.06 -12.76 0.19
C ARG A 40 2.50 -11.83 1.27
N ASN A 41 2.21 -10.59 0.88
CA ASN A 41 1.51 -9.61 1.70
C ASN A 41 0.10 -10.11 2.06
N GLU A 42 -0.61 -10.75 1.12
CA GLU A 42 -1.96 -11.27 1.40
C GLU A 42 -1.93 -12.39 2.45
N ARG A 43 -1.03 -13.37 2.31
CA ARG A 43 -0.87 -14.43 3.30
C ARG A 43 -0.60 -13.85 4.69
N GLN A 44 0.32 -12.89 4.79
CA GLN A 44 0.63 -12.24 6.06
C GLN A 44 -0.58 -11.47 6.61
N ALA A 45 -1.39 -10.84 5.76
CA ALA A 45 -2.60 -10.12 6.18
C ALA A 45 -3.71 -11.07 6.67
N ARG A 46 -3.84 -12.26 6.06
CA ARG A 46 -4.71 -13.34 6.55
C ARG A 46 -4.31 -13.79 7.94
N GLU A 47 -3.04 -14.16 8.09
CA GLU A 47 -2.46 -14.62 9.36
C GLU A 47 -2.57 -13.58 10.48
N ALA A 48 -2.51 -12.29 10.14
CA ALA A 48 -2.57 -11.19 11.12
C ALA A 48 -4.00 -10.74 11.48
N LEU A 49 -4.93 -10.75 10.52
CA LEU A 49 -6.26 -10.15 10.69
C LEU A 49 -7.36 -10.88 9.93
N LEU A 50 -7.24 -11.05 8.61
CA LEU A 50 -8.42 -11.36 7.78
C LEU A 50 -9.08 -12.70 8.13
N ASP A 51 -8.31 -13.71 8.56
CA ASP A 51 -8.86 -15.01 8.94
C ASP A 51 -9.59 -14.99 10.30
N TYR A 52 -9.54 -13.87 11.02
CA TYR A 52 -10.27 -13.63 12.27
C TYR A 52 -11.52 -12.77 12.09
N LEU A 53 -11.79 -12.30 10.87
CA LEU A 53 -12.92 -11.43 10.54
C LEU A 53 -13.99 -12.19 9.75
N ASP A 54 -15.24 -11.79 9.92
CA ASP A 54 -16.36 -12.26 9.09
C ASP A 54 -16.45 -11.41 7.80
N VAL A 55 -15.45 -11.56 6.92
CA VAL A 55 -15.37 -10.87 5.63
C VAL A 55 -15.75 -11.85 4.52
N PRO A 56 -16.75 -11.54 3.67
CA PRO A 56 -17.07 -12.34 2.49
C PRO A 56 -15.85 -12.49 1.57
N ALA A 57 -15.63 -13.67 1.03
CA ALA A 57 -14.44 -13.95 0.21
C ALA A 57 -14.38 -13.04 -1.04
N GLU A 58 -15.54 -12.71 -1.60
CA GLU A 58 -15.72 -11.78 -2.72
C GLU A 58 -15.33 -10.34 -2.41
N ASN A 59 -15.12 -9.99 -1.14
CA ASN A 59 -14.65 -8.68 -0.71
C ASN A 59 -13.14 -8.64 -0.46
N ILE A 60 -12.43 -9.75 -0.70
CA ILE A 60 -10.97 -9.83 -0.54
C ILE A 60 -10.36 -9.98 -1.93
N HIS A 61 -9.63 -8.95 -2.37
CA HIS A 61 -9.12 -8.82 -3.74
C HIS A 61 -7.58 -8.89 -3.77
N PRO A 62 -6.98 -10.09 -3.61
CA PRO A 62 -5.53 -10.23 -3.68
C PRO A 62 -5.01 -10.09 -5.11
N PHE A 63 -3.80 -9.56 -5.25
CA PHE A 63 -3.05 -9.73 -6.50
C PHE A 63 -2.86 -11.23 -6.81
N PRO A 64 -2.85 -11.63 -8.10
CA PRO A 64 -2.58 -13.02 -8.48
C PRO A 64 -1.27 -13.55 -7.91
N ALA A 65 -1.21 -14.84 -7.60
CA ALA A 65 0.04 -15.52 -7.25
C ALA A 65 0.70 -16.11 -8.51
N GLU A 66 2.02 -16.32 -8.43
CA GLU A 66 2.83 -16.83 -9.54
C GLU A 66 2.38 -18.22 -10.01
N ASP A 67 1.95 -19.08 -9.07
CA ASP A 67 1.49 -20.44 -9.35
C ASP A 67 0.04 -20.49 -9.87
N ASP A 68 -0.74 -19.41 -9.77
CA ASP A 68 -2.04 -19.27 -10.43
C ASP A 68 -1.87 -18.71 -11.86
N ILE A 69 -1.06 -17.66 -12.00
CA ILE A 69 -0.80 -16.95 -13.25
C ILE A 69 0.72 -16.73 -13.35
N PRO A 70 1.47 -17.59 -14.06
CA PRO A 70 2.93 -17.52 -14.10
C PRO A 70 3.50 -16.31 -14.86
N ASP A 71 2.73 -15.74 -15.81
CA ASP A 71 3.15 -14.54 -16.53
C ASP A 71 2.73 -13.29 -15.76
N ILE A 72 3.70 -12.54 -15.26
CA ILE A 72 3.44 -11.31 -14.51
C ILE A 72 2.70 -10.25 -15.34
N ASP A 73 2.87 -10.20 -16.66
CA ASP A 73 2.11 -9.25 -17.51
C ASP A 73 0.64 -9.67 -17.61
N GLU A 74 0.36 -10.97 -17.61
CA GLU A 74 -1.02 -11.47 -17.49
C GLU A 74 -1.58 -11.18 -16.11
N ALA A 75 -0.79 -11.34 -15.05
CA ALA A 75 -1.22 -11.00 -13.69
C ALA A 75 -1.57 -9.51 -13.55
N VAL A 76 -0.81 -8.61 -14.19
CA VAL A 76 -1.14 -7.17 -14.31
C VAL A 76 -2.48 -6.99 -15.01
N ARG A 77 -2.70 -7.63 -16.17
CA ARG A 77 -3.96 -7.51 -16.94
C ARG A 77 -5.16 -8.00 -16.15
N VAL A 78 -5.04 -9.16 -15.49
CA VAL A 78 -6.13 -9.77 -14.71
C VAL A 78 -6.50 -8.89 -13.53
N PHE A 79 -5.52 -8.39 -12.77
CA PHE A 79 -5.84 -7.52 -11.63
C PHE A 79 -6.36 -6.15 -12.06
N ALA A 80 -5.88 -5.60 -13.18
CA ALA A 80 -6.44 -4.38 -13.76
C ALA A 80 -7.92 -4.55 -14.16
N ALA A 81 -8.28 -5.69 -14.76
CA ALA A 81 -9.66 -6.01 -15.09
C ALA A 81 -10.53 -6.22 -13.84
N GLU A 82 -9.98 -6.79 -12.77
CA GLU A 82 -10.68 -6.89 -11.48
C GLU A 82 -10.96 -5.50 -10.88
N LEU A 83 -9.99 -4.58 -10.90
CA LEU A 83 -10.22 -3.20 -10.49
C LEU A 83 -11.35 -2.54 -11.30
N GLU A 84 -11.34 -2.71 -12.62
CA GLU A 84 -12.37 -2.15 -13.51
C GLU A 84 -13.76 -2.76 -13.22
N ALA A 85 -13.85 -4.05 -12.89
CA ALA A 85 -15.12 -4.71 -12.56
C ALA A 85 -15.80 -4.15 -11.31
N PHE A 86 -15.04 -3.54 -10.39
CA PHE A 86 -15.55 -2.85 -9.20
C PHE A 86 -15.57 -1.33 -9.34
N ALA A 87 -15.24 -0.80 -10.52
CA ALA A 87 -15.22 0.62 -10.79
C ALA A 87 -16.63 1.18 -11.04
N PRO A 88 -16.91 2.44 -10.66
CA PRO A 88 -18.08 3.16 -11.17
C PRO A 88 -18.07 3.27 -12.71
N ASP A 89 -19.24 3.43 -13.31
CA ASP A 89 -19.37 3.59 -14.77
C ASP A 89 -18.40 4.65 -15.34
N GLY A 90 -17.53 4.22 -16.26
CA GLY A 90 -16.56 5.07 -16.94
C GLY A 90 -15.24 5.30 -16.19
N GLU A 91 -15.04 4.65 -15.04
CA GLU A 91 -13.78 4.66 -14.29
C GLU A 91 -13.04 3.31 -14.45
N LEU A 92 -11.74 3.28 -14.14
CA LEU A 92 -10.88 2.09 -14.31
C LEU A 92 -10.59 1.34 -13.00
N PHE A 93 -11.03 1.87 -11.87
CA PHE A 93 -10.79 1.30 -10.53
C PHE A 93 -11.84 1.78 -9.52
N PRO A 94 -12.08 1.04 -8.42
CA PRO A 94 -13.02 1.44 -7.38
C PRO A 94 -12.55 2.70 -6.64
N LYS A 95 -13.48 3.35 -5.94
CA LYS A 95 -13.11 4.42 -5.00
C LYS A 95 -12.56 3.81 -3.72
N PHE A 96 -11.32 4.14 -3.38
CA PHE A 96 -10.70 3.73 -2.13
C PHE A 96 -10.96 4.75 -1.02
N ASP A 97 -11.46 4.31 0.13
CA ASP A 97 -11.66 5.19 1.29
C ASP A 97 -10.33 5.50 2.00
N ILE A 98 -9.53 4.46 2.23
CA ILE A 98 -8.27 4.52 2.97
C ILE A 98 -7.25 3.59 2.29
N THR A 99 -6.09 4.15 1.95
CA THR A 99 -4.92 3.35 1.57
C THR A 99 -3.86 3.43 2.67
N PHE A 100 -3.45 2.27 3.17
CA PHE A 100 -2.35 2.13 4.11
C PHE A 100 -1.05 1.87 3.38
N LEU A 101 0.00 2.65 3.68
CA LEU A 101 1.32 2.48 3.07
C LEU A 101 2.39 2.37 4.15
N GLY A 102 3.25 1.35 4.00
CA GLY A 102 4.58 1.40 4.60
C GLY A 102 5.49 2.33 3.78
N VAL A 103 6.53 2.84 4.43
CA VAL A 103 7.57 3.65 3.76
C VAL A 103 8.92 2.95 3.92
N GLY A 104 9.60 2.72 2.80
CA GLY A 104 10.97 2.24 2.79
C GLY A 104 11.96 3.27 3.32
N PRO A 105 13.15 2.86 3.81
CA PRO A 105 14.21 3.80 4.17
C PRO A 105 14.68 4.66 2.97
N ASP A 106 14.48 4.16 1.76
CA ASP A 106 14.70 4.80 0.46
C ASP A 106 13.48 5.63 -0.01
N GLY A 107 12.46 5.79 0.83
CA GLY A 107 11.25 6.57 0.50
C GLY A 107 10.29 5.89 -0.46
N HIS A 108 10.52 4.64 -0.87
CA HIS A 108 9.56 3.90 -1.69
C HIS A 108 8.24 3.66 -0.93
N ILE A 109 7.15 3.61 -1.68
CA ILE A 109 5.81 3.22 -1.22
C ILE A 109 5.29 2.13 -2.15
N ALA A 110 4.48 1.20 -1.62
CA ALA A 110 4.06 0.03 -2.38
C ALA A 110 5.29 -0.63 -3.03
N SER A 111 5.25 -0.89 -4.34
CA SER A 111 6.44 -1.27 -5.11
C SER A 111 6.87 -0.20 -6.12
N LEU A 112 6.72 1.07 -5.73
CA LEU A 112 7.16 2.26 -6.49
C LEU A 112 8.47 2.79 -5.91
N PHE A 113 9.58 2.47 -6.56
CA PHE A 113 10.93 2.79 -6.11
C PHE A 113 11.49 4.10 -6.69
N PRO A 114 12.42 4.77 -5.99
CA PRO A 114 13.17 5.92 -6.51
C PRO A 114 13.77 5.65 -7.88
N ASP A 115 13.68 6.64 -8.76
CA ASP A 115 14.26 6.69 -10.09
C ASP A 115 13.87 5.57 -11.06
N ARG A 116 12.88 4.74 -10.70
CA ARG A 116 12.40 3.65 -11.54
C ARG A 116 11.27 4.09 -12.48
N PRO A 117 10.99 3.34 -13.57
CA PRO A 117 9.90 3.69 -14.46
C PRO A 117 8.53 3.72 -13.75
N GLY A 118 8.29 2.79 -12.82
CA GLY A 118 7.00 2.63 -12.16
C GLY A 118 6.48 3.88 -11.41
N ILE A 119 7.37 4.64 -10.76
CA ILE A 119 6.95 5.87 -10.05
C ILE A 119 6.54 7.03 -11.00
N ARG A 120 6.92 6.92 -12.28
CA ARG A 120 6.57 7.89 -13.33
C ARG A 120 5.32 7.50 -14.12
N GLU A 121 4.79 6.30 -13.91
CA GLU A 121 3.57 5.82 -14.56
C GLU A 121 2.35 6.64 -14.14
N THR A 122 1.56 7.09 -15.11
CA THR A 122 0.37 7.92 -14.90
C THR A 122 -0.91 7.41 -15.55
N GLU A 123 -0.80 6.47 -16.48
CA GLU A 123 -1.90 5.97 -17.30
C GLU A 123 -2.38 4.60 -16.82
N ALA A 124 -1.45 3.67 -16.57
CA ALA A 124 -1.80 2.33 -16.12
C ALA A 124 -2.30 2.31 -14.67
N THR A 125 -3.23 1.41 -14.35
CA THR A 125 -3.70 1.20 -12.98
C THR A 125 -2.76 0.32 -12.16
N VAL A 126 -2.21 -0.70 -12.82
CA VAL A 126 -1.33 -1.73 -12.25
C VAL A 126 -0.06 -1.82 -13.07
N ILE A 127 1.08 -2.05 -12.41
CA ILE A 127 2.37 -2.29 -13.06
C ILE A 127 3.07 -3.53 -12.48
N ALA A 128 3.99 -4.08 -13.28
CA ALA A 128 4.97 -5.06 -12.83
C ALA A 128 6.31 -4.35 -12.53
N GLU A 129 6.77 -4.39 -11.29
CA GLU A 129 8.17 -4.11 -10.94
C GLU A 129 8.94 -5.43 -11.00
N ARG A 130 9.95 -5.49 -11.88
CA ARG A 130 10.64 -6.76 -12.20
C ARG A 130 11.97 -6.93 -11.52
N GLU A 131 12.57 -5.83 -11.08
CA GLU A 131 13.94 -5.79 -10.59
C GLU A 131 14.01 -5.03 -9.26
N ALA A 132 12.99 -5.20 -8.40
CA ALA A 132 12.92 -4.50 -7.13
C ALA A 132 14.25 -4.64 -6.38
N PRO A 133 14.81 -3.55 -5.82
CA PRO A 133 16.12 -3.56 -5.18
C PRO A 133 16.17 -4.39 -3.89
N LYS A 134 15.03 -4.95 -3.47
CA LYS A 134 14.87 -5.78 -2.27
C LYS A 134 14.16 -7.07 -2.66
N PRO A 135 14.63 -8.24 -2.20
CA PRO A 135 13.99 -9.51 -2.52
C PRO A 135 12.56 -9.59 -1.95
N PRO A 136 11.67 -10.36 -2.59
CA PRO A 136 11.78 -10.88 -3.96
C PRO A 136 11.70 -9.75 -5.01
N PRO A 137 12.36 -9.91 -6.18
CA PRO A 137 12.54 -8.84 -7.16
C PRO A 137 11.27 -8.53 -7.96
N GLN A 138 10.44 -9.54 -8.21
CA GLN A 138 9.21 -9.40 -9.00
C GLN A 138 8.03 -9.06 -8.09
N ARG A 139 7.32 -7.99 -8.43
CA ARG A 139 6.22 -7.44 -7.66
C ARG A 139 5.17 -6.85 -8.57
N LEU A 140 3.91 -6.93 -8.13
CA LEU A 140 2.79 -6.20 -8.71
C LEU A 140 2.52 -4.97 -7.85
N SER A 141 2.19 -3.84 -8.44
CA SER A 141 1.91 -2.60 -7.71
C SER A 141 0.77 -1.83 -8.36
N LEU A 142 -0.08 -1.23 -7.53
CA LEU A 142 -0.88 -0.09 -7.97
C LEU A 142 0.05 1.09 -8.25
N THR A 143 -0.34 1.90 -9.23
CA THR A 143 0.40 3.11 -9.61
C THR A 143 0.07 4.28 -8.69
N ARG A 144 0.94 5.30 -8.67
CA ARG A 144 0.76 6.49 -7.85
C ARG A 144 -0.60 7.18 -8.06
N PRO A 145 -1.11 7.37 -9.29
CA PRO A 145 -2.46 7.93 -9.49
C PRO A 145 -3.56 7.12 -8.81
N VAL A 146 -3.51 5.78 -8.89
CA VAL A 146 -4.51 4.90 -8.26
C VAL A 146 -4.46 5.01 -6.74
N LEU A 147 -3.24 4.94 -6.15
CA LEU A 147 -3.07 5.14 -4.71
C LEU A 147 -3.60 6.51 -4.26
N ASN A 148 -3.29 7.58 -5.01
CA ASN A 148 -3.72 8.95 -4.74
C ASN A 148 -5.21 9.21 -5.00
N ALA A 149 -5.91 8.30 -5.68
CA ALA A 149 -7.36 8.38 -5.82
C ALA A 149 -8.10 8.08 -4.51
N SER A 150 -7.40 7.55 -3.51
CA SER A 150 -7.94 7.30 -2.18
C SER A 150 -8.38 8.59 -1.49
N ASP A 151 -9.50 8.56 -0.79
CA ASP A 151 -9.95 9.68 0.05
C ASP A 151 -8.89 10.03 1.10
N ARG A 152 -8.30 9.00 1.72
CA ARG A 152 -7.23 9.12 2.71
C ARG A 152 -6.06 8.23 2.36
N ILE A 153 -4.85 8.75 2.57
CA ILE A 153 -3.63 7.93 2.61
C ILE A 153 -3.05 8.03 4.02
N TRP A 154 -2.87 6.87 4.65
CA TRP A 154 -2.25 6.74 5.96
C TRP A 154 -0.91 6.02 5.79
N LEU A 155 0.16 6.76 6.02
CA LEU A 155 1.51 6.25 5.96
C LEU A 155 1.97 5.90 7.37
N VAL A 156 2.51 4.70 7.54
CA VAL A 156 2.98 4.24 8.84
C VAL A 156 4.43 3.78 8.73
N LEU A 157 5.28 4.45 9.49
CA LEU A 157 6.73 4.26 9.46
C LEU A 157 7.28 4.43 10.88
N ALA A 158 8.21 3.56 11.24
CA ALA A 158 8.83 3.54 12.56
C ALA A 158 10.30 3.18 12.41
N GLY A 159 11.13 3.72 13.30
CA GLY A 159 12.57 3.54 13.30
C GLY A 159 13.34 4.68 12.62
N SER A 160 14.56 4.91 13.11
CA SER A 160 15.44 5.99 12.68
C SER A 160 15.88 5.89 11.22
N ASP A 161 15.85 4.69 10.63
CA ASP A 161 16.16 4.48 9.21
C ASP A 161 15.11 5.10 8.26
N LYS A 162 13.99 5.60 8.81
CA LYS A 162 12.93 6.30 8.05
C LYS A 162 13.01 7.81 8.12
N ALA A 163 13.79 8.36 9.06
CA ALA A 163 13.79 9.79 9.37
C ALA A 163 14.13 10.65 8.15
N SER A 164 15.18 10.28 7.41
CA SER A 164 15.61 11.00 6.22
C SER A 164 14.53 11.01 5.12
N ALA A 165 13.91 9.86 4.86
CA ALA A 165 12.83 9.76 3.87
C ALA A 165 11.61 10.62 4.27
N LEU A 166 11.25 10.62 5.54
CA LEU A 166 10.17 11.47 6.07
C LEU A 166 10.51 12.96 5.95
N GLY A 167 11.71 13.36 6.37
CA GLY A 167 12.19 14.74 6.29
C GLY A 167 12.16 15.26 4.85
N LEU A 168 12.69 14.49 3.90
CA LEU A 168 12.66 14.83 2.47
C LEU A 168 11.23 14.93 1.93
N ALA A 169 10.33 14.02 2.33
CA ALA A 169 8.93 14.06 1.93
C ALA A 169 8.23 15.33 2.39
N LEU A 170 8.41 15.69 3.67
CA LEU A 170 7.84 16.90 4.27
C LEU A 170 8.45 18.19 3.71
N ALA A 171 9.72 18.14 3.28
CA ALA A 171 10.40 19.23 2.60
C ALA A 171 9.95 19.42 1.14
N GLY A 172 9.10 18.53 0.61
CA GLY A 172 8.58 18.64 -0.75
C GLY A 172 9.54 18.15 -1.84
N ALA A 173 10.36 17.14 -1.53
CA ALA A 173 11.21 16.47 -2.52
C ALA A 173 10.41 15.98 -3.74
N SER A 174 11.10 15.80 -4.88
CA SER A 174 10.49 15.22 -6.07
C SER A 174 10.00 13.80 -5.77
N TYR A 175 8.76 13.48 -6.17
CA TYR A 175 8.24 12.12 -6.00
C TYR A 175 8.97 11.08 -6.87
N THR A 176 9.73 11.50 -7.88
CA THR A 176 10.56 10.55 -8.65
C THR A 176 11.77 10.09 -7.88
N GLU A 177 12.30 10.93 -6.98
CA GLU A 177 13.48 10.66 -6.14
C GLU A 177 13.05 10.12 -4.77
N VAL A 178 11.94 10.62 -4.23
CA VAL A 178 11.39 10.25 -2.93
C VAL A 178 9.89 9.91 -3.13
N PRO A 179 9.55 8.68 -3.55
CA PRO A 179 8.17 8.29 -3.92
C PRO A 179 7.10 8.66 -2.89
N VAL A 180 7.41 8.53 -1.61
CA VAL A 180 6.52 8.92 -0.51
C VAL A 180 6.10 10.40 -0.55
N ALA A 181 6.91 11.31 -1.08
CA ALA A 181 6.55 12.71 -1.27
C ALA A 181 5.39 12.90 -2.27
N GLY A 182 5.17 11.90 -3.14
CA GLY A 182 4.09 11.84 -4.11
C GLY A 182 2.79 11.26 -3.57
N ALA A 183 2.80 10.63 -2.39
CA ALA A 183 1.61 10.04 -1.78
C ALA A 183 0.69 11.14 -1.25
N LYS A 184 -0.47 11.33 -1.89
CA LYS A 184 -1.43 12.37 -1.54
C LYS A 184 -2.85 11.86 -1.70
N GLY A 185 -3.52 11.59 -0.57
CA GLY A 185 -4.96 11.30 -0.55
C GLY A 185 -5.79 12.53 -0.88
N ARG A 186 -6.96 12.33 -1.50
CA ARG A 186 -7.83 13.41 -2.00
C ARG A 186 -8.33 14.35 -0.92
N LYS A 187 -8.57 13.83 0.29
CA LYS A 187 -9.07 14.60 1.44
C LYS A 187 -8.00 14.80 2.50
N ARG A 188 -7.23 13.76 2.84
CA ARG A 188 -6.21 13.84 3.90
C ARG A 188 -5.07 12.86 3.65
N THR A 189 -3.85 13.30 3.95
CA THR A 189 -2.66 12.45 4.02
C THR A 189 -2.07 12.57 5.41
N VAL A 190 -1.82 11.46 6.08
CA VAL A 190 -1.30 11.45 7.45
C VAL A 190 -0.15 10.48 7.57
N PHE A 191 0.92 10.93 8.23
CA PHE A 191 2.05 10.12 8.64
C PHE A 191 1.90 9.76 10.11
N PHE A 192 1.76 8.48 10.41
CA PHE A 192 1.85 7.92 11.75
C PHE A 192 3.28 7.44 11.97
N VAL A 193 3.97 8.09 12.90
CA VAL A 193 5.41 7.95 13.10
C VAL A 193 5.73 7.73 14.56
N ASP A 194 6.78 6.95 14.84
CA ASP A 194 7.39 6.93 16.17
C ASP A 194 8.37 8.10 16.35
N LEU A 195 8.91 8.25 17.56
CA LEU A 195 9.85 9.33 17.88
C LEU A 195 11.14 9.22 17.05
N ASP A 196 11.61 8.01 16.78
CA ASP A 196 12.85 7.78 16.04
C ASP A 196 12.71 8.19 14.56
N ALA A 197 11.59 7.87 13.91
CA ALA A 197 11.30 8.32 12.56
C ALA A 197 11.03 9.84 12.50
N ALA A 198 10.51 10.43 13.58
CA ALA A 198 10.19 11.86 13.66
C ALA A 198 11.38 12.75 14.05
N VAL A 199 12.59 12.21 14.26
CA VAL A 199 13.73 12.98 14.82
C VAL A 199 14.14 14.20 13.97
N GLU A 200 13.86 14.19 12.66
CA GLU A 200 14.13 15.30 11.73
C GLU A 200 12.89 16.18 11.47
N VAL A 201 11.76 15.91 12.12
CA VAL A 201 10.49 16.63 11.92
C VAL A 201 10.37 17.77 12.93
N PRO A 202 10.15 19.03 12.48
CA PRO A 202 9.86 20.14 13.38
C PRO A 202 8.63 19.86 14.26
N GLU A 203 8.73 20.13 15.58
CA GLU A 203 7.65 19.86 16.55
C GLU A 203 6.30 20.49 16.15
N ASN A 204 6.33 21.65 15.52
CA ASN A 204 5.11 22.35 15.08
C ASN A 204 4.37 21.66 13.92
N LEU A 205 5.00 20.67 13.28
CA LEU A 205 4.37 19.81 12.26
C LEU A 205 3.81 18.51 12.85
N ILE A 206 4.08 18.22 14.13
CA ILE A 206 3.61 17.02 14.81
C ILE A 206 2.27 17.33 15.49
N ALA A 207 1.20 16.71 14.98
CA ALA A 207 -0.11 16.78 15.62
C ALA A 207 -0.17 15.79 16.81
N PRO A 208 -0.63 16.20 17.99
CA PRO A 208 -0.71 15.31 19.16
C PRO A 208 -1.86 14.28 19.07
N SER A 209 -2.76 14.42 18.09
CA SER A 209 -3.94 13.59 17.89
C SER A 209 -4.45 13.65 16.46
N TYR A 210 -5.13 12.59 16.00
CA TYR A 210 -5.71 12.48 14.66
C TYR A 210 -7.10 13.11 14.52
#